data_AF-A0A446CJH0-F1
#
_entry.id   AF-A0A446CJH0-F1
#
_cell.length_a   1.000
_cell.length_b   1.000
_cell.length_c   1.000
_cell.angle_alpha   90.00
_cell.angle_beta   90.00
_cell.angle_gamma   90.00
#
_symmetry.space_group_name_H-M   'P 1'
#
loop_
_entity.id
_entity.type
_entity.pdbx_description
1 polymer ?
#
loop_
_entity_poly.entity_id
_entity_poly.type
_entity_poly.pdbx_seq_one_letter_code
_entity_poly.pdbx_strand_id
1 'polypeptide(L)'
;MPEETLLAFDFGEKKIGIAIGNTLTRQARPLEIIFSEVREARFGRIAALLQEWQPGRVVVGLALDADGGEQPATARCRRFANQLHGRFGVAVELVDERGSSMEAQRLLGTHAADDAMAAAVILQRYLDTLPAA
;
A
#
# COMPACT_ATOMS: atom_id res chain seq x y z
N MET A 1 17.98 0.46 -12.23
CA MET A 1 17.04 -0.62 -11.84
C MET A 1 16.11 -0.92 -13.02
N PRO A 2 15.58 -2.14 -13.18
CA PRO A 2 14.58 -2.42 -14.21
C PRO A 2 13.32 -1.57 -14.01
N GLU A 3 12.61 -1.31 -15.10
CA GLU A 3 11.27 -0.73 -15.01
C GLU A 3 10.31 -1.74 -14.38
N GLU A 4 9.69 -1.36 -13.28
CA GLU A 4 8.77 -2.19 -12.51
C GLU A 4 7.48 -1.43 -12.26
N THR A 5 6.35 -2.12 -12.38
CA THR A 5 5.06 -1.66 -11.83
C THR A 5 4.96 -2.12 -10.38
N LEU A 6 4.40 -1.27 -9.52
CA LEU A 6 4.25 -1.52 -8.09
C LEU A 6 2.79 -1.27 -7.70
N LEU A 7 2.28 -2.12 -6.81
CA LEU A 7 1.04 -1.86 -6.08
C LEU A 7 1.37 -1.54 -4.63
N ALA A 8 0.61 -0.63 -4.03
CA ALA A 8 0.66 -0.39 -2.59
C ALA A 8 -0.67 -0.68 -1.92
N PHE A 9 -0.60 -1.13 -0.68
CA PHE A 9 -1.74 -1.44 0.17
C PHE A 9 -1.65 -0.68 1.48
N ASP A 10 -2.65 0.16 1.75
CA ASP A 10 -2.94 0.71 3.07
C ASP A 10 -3.91 -0.23 3.78
N PHE A 11 -3.41 -1.02 4.73
CA PHE A 11 -4.16 -2.12 5.33
C PHE A 11 -4.98 -1.65 6.55
N GLY A 12 -6.28 -1.45 6.34
CA GLY A 12 -7.27 -1.32 7.39
C GLY A 12 -8.04 -2.62 7.64
N GLU A 13 -8.60 -2.77 8.85
CA GLU A 13 -9.42 -3.95 9.18
C GLU A 13 -10.68 -4.05 8.31
N LYS A 14 -11.33 -2.89 8.08
CA LYS A 14 -12.61 -2.77 7.35
C LYS A 14 -12.45 -2.58 5.84
N LYS A 15 -11.36 -1.93 5.45
CA LYS A 15 -11.10 -1.54 4.07
C LYS A 15 -9.61 -1.52 3.80
N ILE A 16 -9.23 -1.75 2.55
CA ILE A 16 -7.84 -1.69 2.10
C ILE A 16 -7.76 -0.68 0.98
N GLY A 17 -6.99 0.39 1.19
CA GLY A 17 -6.66 1.34 0.15
C GLY A 17 -5.61 0.78 -0.79
N ILE A 18 -5.76 1.00 -2.09
CA ILE A 18 -4.85 0.47 -3.10
C ILE A 18 -4.39 1.60 -4.02
N ALA A 19 -3.09 1.61 -4.30
CA ALA A 19 -2.47 2.51 -5.26
C ALA A 19 -1.57 1.75 -6.23
N ILE A 20 -1.27 2.40 -7.35
CA ILE A 20 -0.37 1.90 -8.38
C ILE A 20 0.65 2.96 -8.75
N GLY A 21 1.86 2.52 -9.08
CA GLY A 21 2.95 3.37 -9.53
C GLY A 21 3.98 2.56 -10.29
N ASN A 22 5.02 3.23 -10.79
CA ASN A 22 6.11 2.57 -11.49
C ASN A 22 7.44 3.28 -11.25
N THR A 23 8.55 2.57 -11.45
CA THR A 23 9.91 3.09 -11.23
C THR A 23 10.39 4.03 -12.34
N LEU A 24 9.74 4.04 -13.51
CA LEU A 24 10.11 4.90 -14.65
C LEU A 24 9.71 6.37 -14.40
N THR A 25 8.43 6.62 -14.10
CA THR A 25 7.91 7.97 -13.84
C THR A 25 8.06 8.37 -12.38
N ARG A 26 8.24 7.39 -11.47
CA ARG A 26 8.26 7.59 -10.01
C ARG A 26 7.03 8.30 -9.47
N GLN A 27 5.88 8.02 -10.08
CA GLN A 27 4.62 8.58 -9.64
C GLN A 27 3.69 7.48 -9.18
N ALA A 28 3.10 7.68 -8.01
CA ALA A 28 2.01 6.89 -7.49
C ALA A 28 0.66 7.58 -7.72
N ARG A 29 -0.39 6.80 -7.92
CA ARG A 29 -1.77 7.28 -7.98
C ARG A 29 -2.71 6.30 -7.28
N PRO A 30 -3.83 6.78 -6.71
CA PRO A 30 -4.87 5.91 -6.18
C PRO A 30 -5.41 4.99 -7.29
N LEU A 31 -5.74 3.75 -6.93
CA LEU A 31 -6.32 2.76 -7.82
C LEU A 31 -7.76 2.44 -7.40
N GLU A 32 -7.95 1.86 -6.22
CA GLU A 32 -9.28 1.52 -5.69
C GLU A 32 -9.25 1.27 -4.18
N ILE A 33 -10.42 1.03 -3.59
CA ILE A 33 -10.56 0.62 -2.19
C ILE A 33 -11.34 -0.71 -2.16
N ILE A 34 -10.80 -1.70 -1.46
CA ILE A 34 -11.53 -2.94 -1.17
C ILE A 34 -12.32 -2.75 0.12
N PHE A 35 -13.65 -2.74 0.03
CA PHE A 35 -14.56 -2.71 1.18
C PHE A 35 -14.99 -4.14 1.56
N SER A 36 -14.14 -4.87 2.28
CA SER A 36 -14.52 -6.21 2.76
C SER A 36 -13.73 -6.60 4.00
N GLU A 37 -14.45 -7.05 5.03
CA GLU A 37 -13.86 -7.70 6.20
C GLU A 37 -13.66 -9.21 5.97
N VAL A 38 -14.30 -9.79 4.94
CA VAL A 38 -14.19 -11.22 4.62
C VAL A 38 -12.84 -11.49 3.95
N ARG A 39 -12.05 -12.37 4.56
CA ARG A 39 -10.67 -12.66 4.13
C ARG A 39 -10.62 -13.17 2.69
N GLU A 40 -11.48 -14.12 2.34
CA GLU A 40 -11.53 -14.74 1.02
C GLU A 40 -11.85 -13.72 -0.07
N ALA A 41 -12.81 -12.83 0.18
CA ALA A 41 -13.17 -11.75 -0.74
C ALA A 41 -12.01 -10.77 -0.94
N ARG A 42 -11.33 -10.35 0.14
CA ARG A 42 -10.15 -9.47 0.07
C ARG A 42 -9.04 -10.09 -0.78
N PHE A 43 -8.62 -11.31 -0.46
CA PHE A 43 -7.54 -11.97 -1.18
C PHE A 43 -7.95 -12.36 -2.61
N GLY A 44 -9.24 -12.58 -2.87
CA GLY A 44 -9.75 -12.77 -4.23
C GLY A 44 -9.57 -11.53 -5.10
N ARG A 45 -9.93 -10.34 -4.59
CA ARG A 45 -9.73 -9.09 -5.33
C ARG A 45 -8.25 -8.73 -5.49
N ILE A 46 -7.43 -8.93 -4.45
CA ILE A 46 -5.98 -8.75 -4.53
C ILE A 46 -5.39 -9.67 -5.60
N ALA A 47 -5.78 -10.94 -5.67
CA ALA A 47 -5.31 -11.86 -6.69
C ALA A 47 -5.62 -11.37 -8.10
N ALA A 48 -6.84 -10.86 -8.33
CA ALA A 48 -7.22 -10.29 -9.62
C ALA A 48 -6.34 -9.08 -9.99
N LEU A 49 -6.08 -8.17 -9.05
CA LEU A 49 -5.21 -7.02 -9.28
C LEU A 49 -3.76 -7.41 -9.58
N LEU A 50 -3.22 -8.43 -8.88
CA LEU A 50 -1.87 -8.93 -9.14
C LEU A 50 -1.77 -9.56 -10.53
N GLN A 51 -2.81 -10.26 -10.99
CA GLN A 51 -2.87 -10.81 -12.35
C GLN A 51 -2.99 -9.73 -13.42
N GLU A 52 -3.79 -8.70 -13.16
CA GLU A 52 -4.04 -7.59 -14.07
C GLU A 52 -2.81 -6.71 -14.27
N TRP A 53 -2.16 -6.31 -13.16
CA TRP A 53 -1.08 -5.33 -13.19
C TRP A 53 0.33 -5.92 -13.19
N GLN A 54 0.47 -7.21 -12.88
CA GLN A 54 1.75 -7.94 -12.82
C GLN A 54 2.87 -7.15 -12.14
N PRO A 55 2.68 -6.67 -10.90
CA PRO A 55 3.68 -5.83 -10.26
C PRO A 55 4.95 -6.62 -9.95
N GLY A 56 6.12 -5.98 -10.13
CA GLY A 56 7.41 -6.58 -9.77
C GLY A 56 7.56 -6.75 -8.25
N ARG A 57 6.91 -5.87 -7.48
CA ARG A 57 6.79 -5.97 -6.01
C ARG A 57 5.57 -5.20 -5.53
N VAL A 58 5.20 -5.43 -4.28
CA VAL A 58 4.14 -4.69 -3.61
C VAL A 58 4.67 -3.99 -2.36
N VAL A 59 4.05 -2.87 -2.01
CA VAL A 59 4.35 -2.07 -0.83
C VAL A 59 3.19 -2.18 0.15
N VAL A 60 3.47 -2.34 1.44
CA VAL A 60 2.45 -2.39 2.49
C VAL A 60 2.77 -1.34 3.53
N GLY A 61 1.77 -0.53 3.86
CA GLY A 61 1.83 0.43 4.95
C GLY A 61 2.03 -0.26 6.31
N LEU A 62 2.97 0.27 7.10
CA LEU A 62 3.31 -0.20 8.43
C LEU A 62 2.83 0.82 9.46
N ALA A 63 1.70 0.50 10.09
CA ALA A 63 1.07 1.31 11.13
C ALA A 63 1.94 1.42 12.39
N LEU A 64 2.85 2.39 12.45
CA LEU A 64 3.66 2.71 13.65
C LEU A 64 2.98 3.80 14.50
N ASP A 65 3.30 3.85 15.79
CA ASP A 65 2.85 4.94 16.66
C ASP A 65 3.57 6.28 16.37
N ALA A 66 3.20 7.36 17.06
CA ALA A 66 3.79 8.69 16.81
C ALA A 66 5.32 8.72 16.95
N ASP A 67 5.89 7.91 17.85
CA ASP A 67 7.32 7.84 18.13
C ASP A 67 8.04 6.80 17.24
N GLY A 68 7.31 6.08 16.38
CA GLY A 68 7.83 5.04 15.49
C GLY A 68 7.87 3.65 16.12
N GLY A 69 7.24 3.48 17.28
CA GLY A 69 7.10 2.22 17.98
C GLY A 69 6.07 1.29 17.35
N GLU A 70 6.23 -0.01 17.62
CA GLU A 70 5.27 -1.02 17.19
C GLU A 70 4.04 -1.03 18.11
N GLN A 71 2.88 -1.23 17.50
CA GLN A 71 1.57 -1.32 18.13
C GLN A 71 0.82 -2.55 17.61
N PRO A 72 -0.33 -2.94 18.21
CA PRO A 72 -1.09 -4.10 17.74
C PRO A 72 -1.44 -4.08 16.25
N ALA A 73 -1.64 -2.89 15.67
CA ALA A 73 -1.86 -2.71 14.24
C ALA A 73 -0.63 -3.07 13.39
N THR A 74 0.59 -2.74 13.86
CA THR A 74 1.86 -3.08 13.19
C THR A 74 1.97 -4.58 12.96
N ALA A 75 1.65 -5.39 13.97
CA ALA A 75 1.68 -6.85 13.86
C ALA A 75 0.67 -7.38 12.83
N ARG A 76 -0.47 -6.70 12.65
CA ARG A 76 -1.46 -7.04 11.61
C ARG A 76 -0.95 -6.69 10.22
N CYS A 77 -0.34 -5.52 10.02
CA CYS A 77 0.28 -5.14 8.74
C CYS A 77 1.38 -6.14 8.34
N ARG A 78 2.27 -6.52 9.28
CA ARG A 78 3.31 -7.54 9.04
C ARG A 78 2.70 -8.90 8.67
N ARG A 79 1.64 -9.32 9.36
CA ARG A 79 0.92 -10.56 9.03
C ARG A 79 0.30 -10.50 7.63
N PHE A 80 -0.29 -9.38 7.26
CA PHE A 80 -0.86 -9.16 5.93
C PHE A 80 0.22 -9.23 4.84
N ALA A 81 1.36 -8.55 5.04
CA ALA A 81 2.53 -8.64 4.15
C ALA A 81 3.01 -10.09 3.97
N ASN A 82 3.14 -10.85 5.06
CA ASN A 82 3.52 -12.26 5.01
C ASN A 82 2.48 -13.13 4.26
N GLN A 83 1.19 -12.81 4.38
CA GLN A 83 0.13 -13.50 3.64
C GLN A 83 0.19 -13.20 2.14
N LEU A 84 0.49 -11.96 1.74
CA LEU A 84 0.69 -11.61 0.34
C LEU A 84 1.84 -12.41 -0.27
N HIS A 85 2.99 -12.40 0.40
CA HIS A 85 4.16 -13.16 -0.03
C HIS A 85 3.86 -14.67 -0.09
N GLY A 86 3.35 -15.25 0.99
CA GLY A 86 3.11 -16.69 1.07
C GLY A 86 2.02 -17.21 0.13
N ARG A 87 1.03 -16.39 -0.22
CA ARG A 87 -0.09 -16.79 -1.09
C ARG A 87 0.20 -16.58 -2.57
N PHE A 88 0.93 -15.52 -2.92
CA PHE A 88 1.10 -15.08 -4.30
C PHE A 88 2.56 -15.06 -4.78
N GLY A 89 3.53 -15.28 -3.90
CA GLY A 89 4.96 -15.26 -4.24
C GLY A 89 5.51 -13.87 -4.56
N VAL A 90 4.73 -12.81 -4.36
CA VAL A 90 5.17 -11.44 -4.65
C VAL A 90 6.19 -10.95 -3.63
N ALA A 91 7.16 -10.15 -4.08
CA ALA A 91 8.06 -9.44 -3.18
C ALA A 91 7.27 -8.34 -2.45
N VAL A 92 7.50 -8.18 -1.14
CA VAL A 92 6.76 -7.22 -0.29
C VAL A 92 7.73 -6.32 0.45
N GLU A 93 7.52 -5.01 0.32
CA GLU A 93 8.24 -3.97 1.05
C GLU A 93 7.33 -3.35 2.11
N LEU A 94 7.85 -3.11 3.31
CA LEU A 94 7.11 -2.45 4.39
C LEU A 94 7.55 -0.99 4.51
N VAL A 95 6.59 -0.08 4.55
CA VAL A 95 6.84 1.37 4.57
C VAL A 95 6.07 2.02 5.69
N ASP A 96 6.74 2.87 6.45
CA ASP A 96 6.13 3.68 7.50
C ASP A 96 5.01 4.57 6.92
N GLU A 97 3.78 4.34 7.39
CA GLU A 97 2.60 5.05 6.90
C GLU A 97 2.22 6.28 7.73
N ARG A 98 3.00 6.64 8.75
CA ARG A 98 2.65 7.76 9.66
C ARG A 98 2.36 9.05 8.89
N GLY A 99 1.21 9.65 9.19
CA GLY A 99 0.76 10.89 8.57
C GLY A 99 0.30 10.77 7.11
N SER A 100 0.27 9.57 6.51
CA SER A 100 -0.22 9.36 5.14
C SER A 100 -1.65 9.88 4.96
N SER A 101 -2.53 9.66 5.94
CA SER A 101 -3.92 10.13 5.87
C SER A 101 -4.03 11.66 5.92
N MET A 102 -3.20 12.35 6.73
CA MET A 102 -3.18 13.81 6.79
C MET A 102 -2.66 14.40 5.48
N GLU A 103 -1.63 13.76 4.92
CA GLU A 103 -1.08 14.17 3.63
C GLU A 103 -2.08 13.95 2.49
N ALA A 104 -2.79 12.83 2.48
CA ALA A 104 -3.88 12.54 1.54
C ALA A 104 -4.99 13.61 1.61
N GLN A 105 -5.44 13.98 2.81
CA GLN A 105 -6.42 15.05 3.00
C GLN A 105 -5.95 16.39 2.44
N ARG A 106 -4.67 16.73 2.68
CA ARG A 106 -4.06 17.95 2.14
C ARG A 106 -4.02 17.95 0.61
N LEU A 107 -3.72 16.81 -0.01
CA LEU A 107 -3.68 16.67 -1.47
C LEU A 107 -5.09 16.77 -2.10
N LEU A 108 -6.10 16.20 -1.44
CA LEU A 108 -7.48 16.22 -1.93
C LEU A 108 -8.21 17.55 -1.62
N GLY A 109 -7.66 18.39 -0.74
CA GLY A 109 -8.32 19.61 -0.28
C GLY A 109 -9.58 19.35 0.54
N THR A 110 -9.70 18.17 1.14
CA THR A 110 -10.84 17.75 1.97
C THR A 110 -10.37 17.01 3.20
N HIS A 111 -11.14 17.08 4.28
CA HIS A 111 -10.90 16.29 5.49
C HIS A 111 -11.46 14.85 5.40
N ALA A 112 -12.05 14.47 4.26
CA ALA A 112 -12.52 13.11 4.06
C ALA A 112 -11.34 12.13 4.01
N ALA A 113 -11.47 10.99 4.69
CA ALA A 113 -10.51 9.90 4.60
C ALA A 113 -10.66 9.17 3.26
N ASP A 114 -9.58 9.11 2.50
CA ASP A 114 -9.47 8.35 1.26
C ASP A 114 -8.26 7.42 1.36
N ASP A 115 -8.52 6.13 1.63
CA ASP A 115 -7.44 5.15 1.83
C ASP A 115 -6.72 4.82 0.52
N ALA A 116 -7.36 4.97 -0.64
CA ALA A 116 -6.66 4.82 -1.90
C ALA A 116 -5.65 5.95 -2.09
N MET A 117 -5.99 7.17 -1.67
CA MET A 117 -5.05 8.28 -1.65
C MET A 117 -3.95 8.10 -0.59
N ALA A 118 -4.28 7.58 0.59
CA ALA A 118 -3.28 7.24 1.61
C ALA A 118 -2.30 6.16 1.10
N ALA A 119 -2.79 5.12 0.43
CA ALA A 119 -1.96 4.13 -0.25
C ALA A 119 -1.06 4.75 -1.34
N ALA A 120 -1.55 5.77 -2.05
CA ALA A 120 -0.76 6.49 -3.05
C ALA A 120 0.37 7.28 -2.39
N VAL A 121 0.11 7.94 -1.25
CA VAL A 121 1.15 8.61 -0.45
C VAL A 121 2.20 7.62 0.04
N ILE A 122 1.79 6.46 0.56
CA ILE A 122 2.71 5.40 1.00
C ILE A 122 3.59 4.94 -0.16
N LEU A 123 3.00 4.69 -1.33
CA LEU A 123 3.76 4.28 -2.51
C LEU A 123 4.70 5.38 -3.01
N GLN A 124 4.25 6.64 -3.01
CA GLN A 124 5.07 7.77 -3.43
C GLN A 124 6.32 7.87 -2.54
N ARG A 125 6.15 7.78 -1.22
CA ARG A 125 7.27 7.77 -0.27
C ARG A 125 8.27 6.66 -0.57
N TYR A 126 7.80 5.46 -0.89
CA TYR A 126 8.68 4.36 -1.30
C TYR A 126 9.45 4.70 -2.59
N LEU A 127 8.76 5.16 -3.62
CA LEU A 127 9.37 5.52 -4.91
C LEU A 127 10.42 6.63 -4.76
N ASP A 128 10.18 7.60 -3.87
CA ASP A 128 11.10 8.69 -3.58
C ASP A 128 12.38 8.22 -2.88
N THR A 129 12.35 7.08 -2.16
CA THR A 129 13.55 6.48 -1.57
C THR A 129 14.45 5.76 -2.57
N LEU A 130 13.94 5.46 -3.77
CA LEU A 130 14.71 4.70 -4.76
C LEU A 130 15.86 5.55 -5.33
N PRO A 131 17.08 4.99 -5.44
CA PRO A 131 18.22 5.72 -5.98
C PRO A 131 17.92 6.18 -7.41
N ALA A 132 18.39 7.38 -7.78
CA ALA A 132 18.33 7.86 -9.16
C ALA A 132 18.95 6.82 -10.11
N ALA A 133 18.30 6.60 -11.26
CA ALA A 133 18.77 5.67 -12.27
C ALA A 133 20.05 6.16 -12.94
#